data_AF-A0A956E9L1-F1
#
_entry.id   AF-A0A956E9L1-F1
#
_cell.length_a   1.000
_cell.length_b   1.000
_cell.length_c   1.000
_cell.angle_alpha   90.00
_cell.angle_beta   90.00
_cell.angle_gamma   90.00
#
_symmetry.space_group_name_H-M   'P 1'
#
loop_
_entity.id
_entity.type
_entity.pdbx_description
1 polymer ?
#
loop_
_entity_poly.entity_id
_entity_poly.type
_entity_poly.pdbx_seq_one_letter_code
_entity_poly.pdbx_strand_id
1 'polypeptide(L)'
;MSDASEEGAAAEAADRSPKRRRKKRKQGRSKAGFKRAELDEKGRERPRFLLDFPQDAELERLIAAFESGNYHAVRELAPTLIEHGKSPEVRSAARELRRRIDPDPLLKYLLLATTLLLGALVWYAYASHGAHAH
;
A
#
# COMPACT_ATOMS: atom_id res chain seq x y z
N MET A 1 -7.65 75.22 32.95
CA MET A 1 -8.66 74.36 32.29
C MET A 1 -7.90 73.55 31.26
N SER A 2 -7.54 72.33 31.64
CA SER A 2 -8.31 71.11 31.34
C SER A 2 -7.98 70.70 29.90
N ASP A 3 -7.05 69.78 29.70
CA ASP A 3 -7.25 68.31 29.73
C ASP A 3 -7.99 67.82 28.47
N ALA A 4 -7.59 66.64 27.99
CA ALA A 4 -8.03 65.92 26.78
C ALA A 4 -7.47 66.43 25.42
N SER A 5 -6.95 65.60 24.51
CA SER A 5 -6.74 64.15 24.50
C SER A 5 -5.81 63.75 23.35
N GLU A 6 -4.93 62.79 23.67
CA GLU A 6 -4.54 61.60 22.89
C GLU A 6 -3.88 61.84 21.50
N GLU A 7 -2.55 61.76 21.45
CA GLU A 7 -1.81 60.49 21.21
C GLU A 7 -2.12 59.85 19.85
N GLY A 8 -1.74 60.56 18.78
CA GLY A 8 -1.43 59.94 17.50
C GLY A 8 -0.14 59.12 17.63
N ALA A 9 -0.32 57.84 17.97
CA ALA A 9 0.68 56.79 18.12
C ALA A 9 1.87 56.93 17.16
N ALA A 10 2.97 57.42 17.72
CA ALA A 10 4.31 57.10 17.26
C ALA A 10 4.63 55.62 17.51
N ALA A 11 5.67 55.16 16.81
CA ALA A 11 6.39 53.91 17.03
C ALA A 11 5.71 52.66 16.43
N GLU A 12 6.20 52.16 15.29
CA GLU A 12 7.43 51.37 15.19
C GLU A 12 7.19 49.90 15.59
N ALA A 13 7.86 49.04 14.83
CA ALA A 13 8.14 47.64 15.11
C ALA A 13 7.22 46.58 14.48
N ALA A 14 7.93 45.64 13.86
CA ALA A 14 7.54 44.27 13.56
C ALA A 14 6.93 44.01 12.17
N ASP A 15 7.73 44.32 11.16
CA ASP A 15 8.20 43.30 10.23
C ASP A 15 8.60 42.01 11.00
N ARG A 16 7.63 41.13 11.24
CA ARG A 16 7.84 39.77 11.75
C ARG A 16 6.85 38.83 11.08
N SER A 17 7.02 38.63 9.78
CA SER A 17 6.55 37.40 9.15
C SER A 17 7.31 36.22 9.77
N PRO A 18 6.68 35.29 10.53
CA PRO A 18 7.39 34.12 11.00
C PRO A 18 7.59 33.19 9.79
N LYS A 19 8.82 33.19 9.27
CA LYS A 19 9.40 32.12 8.45
C LYS A 19 9.09 30.77 9.10
N ARG A 20 8.01 30.12 8.68
CA ARG A 20 7.73 28.73 9.04
C ARG A 20 8.79 27.85 8.38
N ARG A 21 9.79 27.53 9.21
CA ARG A 21 10.91 26.63 8.98
C ARG A 21 10.44 25.41 8.20
N ARG A 22 10.83 25.32 6.93
CA ARG A 22 10.80 24.08 6.15
C ARG A 22 11.55 23.02 6.94
N LYS A 23 10.79 22.11 7.56
CA LYS A 23 11.31 20.94 8.26
C LYS A 23 12.01 20.08 7.20
N LYS A 24 13.33 20.21 7.12
CA LYS A 24 14.23 19.31 6.38
C LYS A 24 13.95 17.89 6.87
N ARG A 25 13.08 17.15 6.16
CA ARG A 25 13.05 15.68 6.20
C ARG A 25 14.33 15.22 5.51
N LYS A 26 15.41 15.18 6.28
CA LYS A 26 16.64 14.48 5.93
C LYS A 26 16.40 12.99 6.20
N GLN A 27 17.00 12.16 5.36
CA GLN A 27 17.18 10.72 5.51
C GLN A 27 16.06 9.81 5.01
N GLY A 28 16.04 9.72 3.68
CA GLY A 28 15.76 8.49 2.96
C GLY A 28 16.61 8.48 1.70
N ARG A 29 17.93 8.66 1.84
CA ARG A 29 18.90 8.50 0.76
C ARG A 29 19.05 6.98 0.54
N SER A 30 18.01 6.33 0.00
CA SER A 30 18.19 4.99 -0.57
C SER A 30 19.10 5.17 -1.78
N LYS A 31 20.15 4.36 -1.76
CA LYS A 31 21.33 4.49 -2.59
C LYS A 31 20.95 4.36 -4.06
N ALA A 32 21.57 5.18 -4.89
CA ALA A 32 21.69 4.91 -6.31
C ALA A 32 22.24 3.49 -6.51
N GLY A 33 21.55 2.68 -7.29
CA GLY A 33 21.98 1.33 -7.62
C GLY A 33 20.94 0.61 -8.46
N PHE A 34 20.88 0.99 -9.74
CA PHE A 34 20.11 0.37 -10.82
C PHE A 34 18.59 0.56 -10.76
N LYS A 35 18.09 1.54 -11.53
CA LYS A 35 16.68 1.59 -11.90
C LYS A 35 16.35 0.31 -12.66
N ARG A 36 15.41 -0.47 -12.16
CA ARG A 36 14.84 -1.61 -12.89
C ARG A 36 14.12 -1.08 -14.15
N ALA A 37 14.05 -1.91 -15.20
CA ALA A 37 13.33 -1.56 -16.41
C ALA A 37 11.85 -1.25 -16.10
N GLU A 38 11.27 -0.27 -16.78
CA GLU A 38 9.87 0.13 -16.60
C GLU A 38 8.89 -0.93 -17.12
N LEU A 39 9.34 -1.77 -18.04
CA LEU A 39 8.53 -2.83 -18.65
C LEU A 39 8.92 -4.19 -18.09
N ASP A 40 7.94 -5.08 -17.96
CA ASP A 40 8.15 -6.49 -17.63
C ASP A 40 8.56 -7.29 -18.88
N GLU A 41 8.86 -8.58 -18.69
CA GLU A 41 9.22 -9.49 -19.80
C GLU A 41 8.12 -9.63 -20.86
N LYS A 42 6.87 -9.26 -20.52
CA LYS A 42 5.70 -9.30 -21.40
C LYS A 42 5.39 -7.94 -22.02
N GLY A 43 6.24 -6.94 -21.83
CA GLY A 43 6.04 -5.58 -22.34
C GLY A 43 4.94 -4.80 -21.62
N ARG A 44 4.53 -5.20 -20.42
CA ARG A 44 3.54 -4.49 -19.59
C ARG A 44 4.27 -3.53 -18.65
N GLU A 45 3.62 -2.41 -18.33
CA GLU A 45 4.15 -1.43 -17.39
C GLU A 45 4.27 -2.06 -15.98
N ARG A 46 5.47 -2.02 -15.42
CA ARG A 46 5.73 -2.47 -14.05
C ARG A 46 5.19 -1.44 -13.07
N PRO A 47 4.58 -1.89 -11.96
CA PRO A 47 4.23 -0.99 -10.88
C PRO A 47 5.43 -0.18 -10.39
N ARG A 48 5.24 1.13 -10.22
CA ARG A 48 6.31 2.08 -9.86
C ARG A 48 7.14 1.67 -8.63
N PHE A 49 6.50 1.04 -7.64
CA PHE A 49 7.19 0.63 -6.41
C PHE A 49 8.23 -0.49 -6.64
N LEU A 50 8.09 -1.29 -7.70
CA LEU A 50 9.07 -2.31 -8.07
C LEU A 50 10.32 -1.71 -8.70
N LEU A 51 10.28 -0.46 -9.17
CA LEU A 51 11.43 0.20 -9.78
C LEU A 51 12.49 0.60 -8.73
N ASP A 52 12.07 0.76 -7.47
CA ASP A 52 12.90 1.16 -6.34
C ASP A 52 13.50 -0.04 -5.57
N PHE A 53 13.13 -1.27 -5.95
CA PHE A 53 13.59 -2.49 -5.28
C PHE A 53 15.02 -2.85 -5.71
N PRO A 54 15.86 -3.37 -4.80
CA PRO A 54 17.23 -3.76 -5.12
C PRO A 54 17.26 -4.89 -6.16
N GLN A 55 18.36 -4.98 -6.92
CA GLN A 55 18.63 -6.13 -7.79
C GLN A 55 19.19 -7.28 -6.95
N ASP A 56 18.44 -8.36 -6.85
CA ASP A 56 18.84 -9.59 -6.16
C ASP A 56 18.14 -10.80 -6.80
N ALA A 57 18.87 -11.89 -7.03
CA ALA A 57 18.36 -13.05 -7.77
C ALA A 57 17.18 -13.74 -7.07
N GLU A 58 17.13 -13.75 -5.73
CA GLU A 58 16.01 -14.33 -5.00
C GLU A 58 14.80 -13.39 -5.05
N LEU A 59 15.03 -12.08 -4.95
CA LEU A 59 13.97 -11.07 -5.07
C LEU A 59 13.38 -11.02 -6.48
N GLU A 60 14.17 -11.17 -7.53
CA GLU A 60 13.69 -11.21 -8.91
C GLU A 60 12.73 -12.39 -9.15
N ARG A 61 12.99 -13.57 -8.55
CA ARG A 61 12.06 -14.70 -8.63
C ARG A 61 10.71 -14.36 -7.99
N LEU A 62 10.74 -13.65 -6.88
CA LEU A 62 9.54 -13.20 -6.19
C LEU A 62 8.77 -12.15 -7.02
N ILE A 63 9.48 -11.24 -7.67
CA ILE A 63 8.91 -10.23 -8.57
C ILE A 63 8.30 -10.89 -9.81
N ALA A 64 8.98 -11.84 -10.44
CA ALA A 64 8.46 -12.58 -11.58
C ALA A 64 7.18 -13.37 -11.22
N ALA A 65 7.12 -13.94 -10.01
CA ALA A 65 5.89 -14.56 -9.50
C ALA A 65 4.74 -13.55 -9.32
N PHE A 66 5.05 -12.33 -8.84
CA PHE A 66 4.07 -11.26 -8.74
C PHE A 66 3.57 -10.78 -10.11
N GLU A 67 4.48 -10.55 -11.06
CA GLU A 67 4.16 -10.09 -12.42
C GLU A 67 3.38 -11.13 -13.21
N SER A 68 3.65 -12.42 -13.01
CA SER A 68 2.88 -13.52 -13.62
C SER A 68 1.51 -13.73 -12.96
N GLY A 69 1.19 -13.03 -11.87
CA GLY A 69 -0.05 -13.21 -11.12
C GLY A 69 -0.07 -14.46 -10.22
N ASN A 70 1.07 -15.14 -10.06
CA ASN A 70 1.20 -16.28 -9.16
C ASN A 70 1.37 -15.82 -7.70
N TYR A 71 0.31 -15.23 -7.15
CA TYR A 71 0.32 -14.71 -5.78
C TYR A 71 0.47 -15.81 -4.71
N HIS A 72 0.16 -17.07 -5.04
CA HIS A 72 0.42 -18.20 -4.15
C HIS A 72 1.93 -18.36 -3.92
N ALA A 73 2.72 -18.41 -4.98
CA ALA A 73 4.18 -18.49 -4.87
C ALA A 73 4.77 -17.28 -4.12
N VAL A 74 4.21 -16.07 -4.30
CA VAL A 74 4.67 -14.90 -3.55
C VAL A 74 4.37 -15.02 -2.05
N ARG A 75 3.22 -15.58 -1.67
CA ARG A 75 2.86 -15.80 -0.25
C ARG A 75 3.77 -16.81 0.44
N GLU A 76 4.18 -17.85 -0.28
CA GLU A 76 5.07 -18.89 0.24
C GLU A 76 6.53 -18.42 0.32
N LEU A 77 7.03 -17.71 -0.70
CA LEU A 77 8.44 -17.33 -0.81
C LEU A 77 8.80 -16.03 -0.06
N ALA A 78 7.86 -15.08 0.07
CA ALA A 78 8.12 -13.81 0.74
C ALA A 78 8.54 -13.95 2.23
N PRO A 79 7.91 -14.79 3.07
CA PRO A 79 8.36 -15.03 4.45
C PRO A 79 9.82 -15.51 4.51
N THR A 80 10.18 -16.46 3.65
CA THR A 80 11.54 -17.02 3.60
C THR A 80 12.57 -15.94 3.28
N LEU A 81 12.30 -15.06 2.32
CA LEU A 81 13.18 -13.93 2.00
C LEU A 81 13.24 -12.87 3.10
N ILE A 82 12.16 -12.66 3.85
CA ILE A 82 12.13 -11.70 4.97
C ILE A 82 13.03 -12.19 6.10
N GLU A 83 13.06 -13.50 6.36
CA GLU A 83 13.83 -14.11 7.44
C GLU A 83 15.30 -14.33 7.06
N HIS A 84 15.54 -14.90 5.88
CA HIS A 84 16.86 -15.39 5.44
C HIS A 84 17.54 -14.47 4.42
N GLY A 85 16.87 -13.42 3.94
CA GLY A 85 17.40 -12.55 2.90
C GLY A 85 18.75 -11.94 3.26
N LYS A 86 19.66 -11.87 2.28
CA LYS A 86 21.06 -11.48 2.50
C LYS A 86 21.21 -10.01 2.90
N SER A 87 20.36 -9.13 2.34
CA SER A 87 20.42 -7.69 2.59
C SER A 87 19.16 -7.17 3.27
N PRO A 88 19.28 -6.16 4.15
CA PRO A 88 18.12 -5.54 4.79
C PRO A 88 17.19 -4.85 3.78
N GLU A 89 17.75 -4.40 2.65
CA GLU A 89 17.01 -3.79 1.54
C GLU A 89 16.11 -4.85 0.86
N VAL A 90 16.63 -6.06 0.56
CA VAL A 90 15.85 -7.17 0.00
C VAL A 90 14.73 -7.62 0.95
N ARG A 91 15.01 -7.71 2.26
CA ARG A 91 13.99 -8.06 3.26
C ARG A 91 12.85 -7.03 3.30
N SER A 92 13.19 -5.74 3.18
CA SER A 92 12.21 -4.66 3.16
C SER A 92 11.33 -4.69 1.90
N ALA A 93 11.94 -4.94 0.74
CA ALA A 93 11.24 -5.12 -0.54
C ALA A 93 10.30 -6.33 -0.52
N ALA A 94 10.76 -7.48 -0.02
CA ALA A 94 9.94 -8.68 0.12
C ALA A 94 8.73 -8.45 1.06
N ARG A 95 8.92 -7.68 2.14
CA ARG A 95 7.84 -7.30 3.07
C ARG A 95 6.81 -6.39 2.41
N GLU A 96 7.25 -5.39 1.65
CA GLU A 96 6.36 -4.49 0.93
C GLU A 96 5.54 -5.24 -0.13
N LEU A 97 6.15 -6.20 -0.83
CA LEU A 97 5.44 -7.03 -1.81
C LEU A 97 4.38 -7.91 -1.15
N ARG A 98 4.72 -8.57 -0.03
CA ARG A 98 3.76 -9.38 0.75
C ARG A 98 2.56 -8.56 1.21
N ARG A 99 2.81 -7.35 1.72
CA ARG A 99 1.75 -6.45 2.19
C ARG A 99 0.75 -6.07 1.09
N ARG A 100 1.18 -6.03 -0.17
CA ARG A 100 0.33 -5.67 -1.32
C ARG A 100 -0.53 -6.81 -1.84
N ILE A 101 -0.19 -8.06 -1.54
CA ILE A 101 -0.92 -9.25 -2.01
C ILE A 101 -1.81 -9.88 -0.93
N ASP A 102 -1.79 -9.32 0.28
CA ASP A 102 -2.62 -9.80 1.37
C ASP A 102 -4.09 -9.61 0.98
N PRO A 103 -4.88 -10.69 0.92
CA PRO A 103 -6.26 -10.61 0.50
C PRO A 103 -7.05 -9.81 1.53
N ASP A 104 -7.88 -8.87 1.06
CA ASP A 104 -8.77 -8.10 1.92
C ASP A 104 -9.65 -9.07 2.74
N PRO A 105 -9.56 -9.06 4.09
CA PRO A 105 -10.39 -9.91 4.93
C PRO A 105 -11.88 -9.75 4.64
N LEU A 106 -12.30 -8.54 4.25
CA LEU A 106 -13.69 -8.25 3.93
C LEU A 106 -14.18 -9.05 2.73
N LEU A 107 -13.35 -9.24 1.69
CA LEU A 107 -13.71 -10.05 0.53
C LEU A 107 -14.04 -11.49 0.92
N LYS A 108 -13.28 -12.05 1.87
CA LYS A 108 -13.51 -13.41 2.37
C LYS A 108 -14.88 -13.53 3.04
N TYR A 109 -15.22 -12.55 3.90
CA TYR A 109 -16.51 -12.54 4.57
C TYR A 109 -17.67 -12.29 3.60
N LEU A 110 -17.49 -11.41 2.62
CA LEU A 110 -18.50 -11.15 1.60
C LEU A 110 -18.76 -12.39 0.73
N LEU A 111 -17.71 -13.10 0.32
CA LEU A 111 -17.83 -14.38 -0.40
C LEU A 111 -18.56 -15.44 0.43
N LEU A 112 -18.27 -15.52 1.73
CA LEU A 112 -18.97 -16.44 2.63
C LEU A 112 -20.46 -16.06 2.76
N ALA A 113 -20.76 -14.78 2.99
CA ALA A 113 -22.12 -14.27 3.13
C ALA A 113 -22.96 -14.51 1.86
N THR A 114 -22.38 -14.25 0.68
CA THR A 114 -23.05 -14.50 -0.60
C THR A 114 -23.28 -15.99 -0.85
N THR A 115 -22.33 -16.85 -0.48
CA THR A 115 -22.50 -18.32 -0.56
C THR A 115 -23.64 -18.81 0.34
N LEU A 116 -23.71 -18.30 1.58
CA LEU A 116 -24.78 -18.64 2.52
C LEU A 116 -26.15 -18.14 2.03
N LEU A 117 -26.21 -16.90 1.55
CA LEU A 117 -27.43 -16.32 1.00
C LEU A 117 -27.93 -17.13 -0.20
N LEU A 118 -27.03 -17.48 -1.13
CA LEU A 118 -27.35 -18.32 -2.27
C LEU A 118 -27.87 -19.69 -1.84
N GLY A 119 -27.20 -20.34 -0.88
CA GLY A 119 -27.65 -21.62 -0.33
C GLY A 119 -29.04 -21.54 0.31
N ALA A 120 -29.30 -20.47 1.06
CA ALA A 120 -30.61 -20.23 1.66
C ALA A 120 -31.70 -20.01 0.61
N LEU A 121 -31.41 -19.25 -0.45
CA LEU A 121 -32.33 -19.05 -1.59
C LEU A 121 -32.63 -20.36 -2.31
N VAL A 122 -31.61 -21.16 -2.60
CA VAL A 122 -31.76 -22.48 -3.23
C VAL A 122 -32.60 -23.40 -2.34
N TRP A 123 -32.26 -23.51 -1.05
CA TRP A 123 -33.03 -24.30 -0.10
C TRP A 123 -34.50 -23.86 -0.04
N TYR A 124 -34.74 -22.56 0.08
CA TYR A 124 -36.09 -21.99 0.13
C TYR A 124 -36.86 -22.29 -1.15
N ALA A 125 -36.24 -22.16 -2.33
CA ALA A 125 -36.86 -22.49 -3.60
C ALA A 125 -37.26 -23.97 -3.66
N TYR A 126 -36.38 -24.89 -3.25
CA TYR A 126 -36.71 -26.32 -3.20
C TYR A 126 -37.80 -26.65 -2.17
N ALA A 127 -37.74 -26.07 -0.97
CA ALA A 127 -38.74 -26.31 0.08
C ALA A 127 -40.13 -25.77 -0.29
N SER A 128 -40.18 -24.60 -0.94
CA SER A 128 -41.44 -23.99 -1.40
C SER A 128 -42.02 -24.68 -2.64
N HIS A 129 -41.20 -25.11 -3.60
CA HIS A 129 -41.69 -25.83 -4.79
C HIS A 129 -41.98 -27.31 -4.53
N GLY A 130 -41.29 -27.94 -3.57
CA GLY A 130 -41.61 -29.31 -3.13
C GLY A 130 -42.93 -29.41 -2.34
N ALA A 131 -43.40 -28.30 -1.75
CA ALA A 131 -44.66 -28.25 -1.01
C ALA A 131 -45.92 -28.18 -1.89
N HIS A 132 -45.80 -27.91 -3.20
CA HIS A 132 -46.92 -27.84 -4.14
C HIS A 132 -47.09 -29.09 -5.02
N ALA A 133 -46.27 -30.13 -4.80
CA ALA A 133 -46.27 -31.37 -5.59
C ALA A 133 -47.00 -32.55 -4.92
N HIS A 134 -47.83 -32.30 -3.89
CA HIS A 134 -48.68 -33.30 -3.24
C HIS A 134 -50.14 -32.88 -3.26
#